data_AF-A0A194PDS6-F1
#
_entry.id   AF-A0A194PDS6-F1
#
_cell.length_a   1.000
_cell.length_b   1.000
_cell.length_c   1.000
_cell.angle_alpha   90.00
_cell.angle_beta   90.00
_cell.angle_gamma   90.00
#
_symmetry.space_group_name_H-M   'P 1'
#
loop_
_entity.id
_entity.type
_entity.pdbx_description
1 polymer ?
#
loop_
_entity_poly.entity_id
_entity_poly.type
_entity_poly.pdbx_seq_one_letter_code
_entity_poly.pdbx_strand_id
1 'polypeptide(L)'
;MFYKDGLYYSTYPKEEAYLYKDGVINRVEELKDTRAMLIALDENKNIYYSNSSGLFKYNKSNKEILSLSDVVVNGMNSDANGKLYFTSPNGIFRINDKLNTIDRLVTLENVYAAAIEKDGNILCGTDEGIDPKANELLILQ
;
A
#
# COMPACT_ATOMS: atom_id res chain seq x y z
N MET A 1 0.11 8.90 2.45
CA MET A 1 0.71 8.88 3.81
C MET A 1 0.34 7.56 4.47
N PHE A 2 1.16 7.07 5.40
CA PHE A 2 0.95 5.81 6.10
C PHE A 2 1.46 5.92 7.52
N TYR A 3 0.66 5.51 8.50
CA TYR A 3 1.05 5.57 9.91
C TYR A 3 1.38 4.17 10.44
N LYS A 4 2.50 4.05 11.15
CA LYS A 4 2.88 2.81 11.85
C LYS A 4 3.42 3.11 13.26
N ASP A 5 4.69 3.47 13.36
CA ASP A 5 5.36 3.97 14.57
C ASP A 5 5.80 5.45 14.41
N GLY A 6 5.21 6.10 13.42
CA GLY A 6 5.41 7.46 12.96
C GLY A 6 4.64 7.65 11.63
N LEU A 7 4.58 8.88 11.14
CA LEU A 7 3.90 9.21 9.88
C LEU A 7 4.89 9.14 8.72
N TYR A 8 4.74 8.14 7.86
CA TYR A 8 5.47 8.01 6.61
C TYR A 8 4.72 8.71 5.48
N TYR A 9 5.42 9.51 4.69
CA TYR A 9 4.84 10.23 3.57
C TYR A 9 5.86 10.49 2.47
N SER A 10 5.38 10.82 1.28
CA SER A 10 6.20 11.25 0.15
C SER A 10 5.85 12.68 -0.22
N THR A 11 6.77 13.37 -0.90
CA THR A 11 6.51 14.71 -1.45
C THR A 11 6.36 14.67 -2.97
N TYR A 12 5.53 15.52 -3.55
CA TYR A 12 5.40 15.69 -4.99
C TYR A 12 6.06 17.01 -5.45
N PRO A 13 6.72 17.08 -6.63
CA PRO A 13 6.90 16.02 -7.63
C PRO A 13 8.17 15.17 -7.44
N LYS A 14 8.95 15.40 -6.37
CA LYS A 14 10.25 14.72 -6.19
C LYS A 14 10.13 13.24 -5.83
N GLU A 15 8.98 12.81 -5.31
CA GLU A 15 8.70 11.44 -4.84
C GLU A 15 9.69 10.98 -3.77
N GLU A 16 10.05 11.91 -2.91
CA GLU A 16 10.99 11.72 -1.81
C GLU A 16 10.24 11.22 -0.56
N ALA A 17 10.61 10.04 -0.05
CA ALA A 17 10.10 9.43 1.19
C ALA A 17 10.61 10.07 2.53
N TYR A 18 9.71 10.48 3.42
CA TYR A 18 10.00 11.06 4.73
C TYR A 18 9.26 10.31 5.85
N LEU A 19 9.84 10.38 7.06
CA LEU A 19 9.25 9.95 8.32
C LEU A 19 9.15 11.15 9.25
N TYR A 20 7.93 11.47 9.68
CA TYR A 20 7.68 12.37 10.81
C TYR A 20 7.43 11.55 12.08
N LYS A 21 8.28 11.75 13.09
CA LYS A 21 8.20 11.06 14.38
C LYS A 21 8.76 11.95 15.48
N ASP A 22 8.06 12.03 16.61
CA ASP A 22 8.48 12.78 17.80
C ASP A 22 8.86 14.26 17.50
N GLY A 23 8.11 14.91 16.60
CA GLY A 23 8.34 16.30 16.20
C GLY A 23 9.47 16.50 15.17
N VAL A 24 10.13 15.43 14.73
CA VAL A 24 11.27 15.49 13.80
C VAL A 24 10.90 14.86 12.45
N ILE A 25 11.34 15.49 11.37
CA ILE A 25 11.21 14.98 10.00
C ILE A 25 12.58 14.47 9.53
N ASN A 26 12.64 13.22 9.09
CA ASN A 26 13.84 12.62 8.49
C ASN A 26 13.53 12.04 7.11
N ARG A 27 14.52 12.01 6.21
CA ARG A 27 14.45 11.18 4.99
C ARG A 27 14.39 9.71 5.40
N VAL A 28 13.61 8.91 4.67
CA VAL A 28 13.69 7.45 4.78
C VAL A 28 14.98 7.02 4.08
N GLU A 29 16.02 6.74 4.87
CA GLU A 29 17.37 6.49 4.38
C GLU A 29 17.42 5.34 3.37
N GLU A 30 16.64 4.28 3.61
CA GLU A 30 16.52 3.12 2.73
C GLU A 30 16.01 3.47 1.32
N LEU A 31 15.31 4.61 1.16
CA LEU A 31 14.73 5.08 -0.10
C LEU A 31 15.30 6.43 -0.53
N LYS A 32 16.44 6.88 0.01
CA LYS A 32 16.94 8.25 -0.24
C LYS A 32 17.21 8.55 -1.72
N ASP A 33 17.67 7.54 -2.46
CA ASP A 33 18.00 7.59 -3.89
C ASP A 33 16.90 6.93 -4.75
N THR A 34 15.74 6.65 -4.15
CA THR A 34 14.60 5.99 -4.81
C THR A 34 13.41 6.93 -4.84
N ARG A 35 12.75 7.00 -6.01
CA ARG A 35 11.44 7.62 -6.12
C ARG A 35 10.37 6.70 -5.56
N ALA A 36 9.65 7.19 -4.56
CA ALA A 36 8.56 6.52 -3.88
C ALA A 36 7.34 7.45 -3.77
N MET A 37 6.29 7.13 -4.51
CA MET A 37 5.00 7.83 -4.50
C MET A 37 4.15 7.45 -3.30
N LEU A 38 3.97 6.15 -3.04
CA LEU A 38 3.26 5.66 -1.86
C LEU A 38 4.20 4.79 -1.04
N ILE A 39 3.96 4.71 0.28
CA ILE A 39 4.81 3.97 1.23
C ILE A 39 3.93 3.25 2.23
N ALA A 40 4.27 2.01 2.56
CA ALA A 40 3.70 1.22 3.65
C ALA A 40 4.80 0.34 4.29
N LEU A 41 4.56 -0.13 5.51
CA LEU A 41 5.51 -0.98 6.23
C LEU A 41 4.82 -2.22 6.79
N ASP A 42 5.47 -3.37 6.65
CA ASP A 42 5.05 -4.60 7.34
C ASP A 42 5.52 -4.61 8.81
N GLU A 43 5.17 -5.66 9.55
CA GLU A 43 5.56 -5.85 10.96
C GLU A 43 7.09 -5.93 11.15
N ASN A 44 7.82 -6.40 10.13
CA ASN A 44 9.28 -6.49 10.15
C ASN A 44 9.96 -5.18 9.70
N LYS A 45 9.18 -4.12 9.47
CA LYS A 45 9.63 -2.83 8.94
C LYS A 45 10.32 -2.94 7.56
N ASN A 46 9.99 -3.95 6.77
CA ASN A 46 10.27 -3.90 5.34
C ASN A 46 9.39 -2.80 4.72
N ILE A 47 9.93 -2.12 3.72
CA ILE A 47 9.27 -0.96 3.14
C ILE A 47 8.66 -1.37 1.81
N TYR A 48 7.34 -1.24 1.72
CA TYR A 48 6.60 -1.39 0.48
C TYR A 48 6.41 0.00 -0.10
N TYR A 49 6.80 0.20 -1.34
CA TYR A 49 6.65 1.49 -1.99
C TYR A 49 6.19 1.32 -3.43
N SER A 50 5.45 2.31 -3.92
CA SER A 50 5.10 2.40 -5.34
C SER A 50 5.82 3.55 -6.00
N ASN A 51 5.98 3.46 -7.31
CA ASN A 51 6.32 4.59 -8.19
C ASN A 51 5.66 4.36 -9.56
N SER A 52 6.05 5.13 -10.57
CA SER A 52 5.40 5.09 -11.89
C SER A 52 5.61 3.78 -12.64
N SER A 53 6.54 2.92 -12.19
CA SER A 53 6.82 1.62 -12.78
C SER A 53 6.29 0.43 -11.98
N GLY A 54 5.60 0.66 -10.85
CA GLY A 54 4.91 -0.41 -10.13
C GLY A 54 5.08 -0.40 -8.62
N LEU A 55 4.95 -1.58 -8.02
CA LEU A 55 5.03 -1.86 -6.59
C LEU A 55 6.29 -2.67 -6.25
N PHE A 56 7.01 -2.22 -5.25
CA PHE A 56 8.29 -2.76 -4.82
C PHE A 56 8.32 -3.02 -3.32
N LYS A 57 9.22 -3.91 -2.90
CA LYS A 57 9.58 -4.15 -1.50
C LYS A 57 11.08 -3.93 -1.32
N TYR A 58 11.46 -3.01 -0.44
CA TYR A 58 12.78 -2.97 0.15
C TYR A 58 12.82 -3.90 1.35
N ASN A 59 13.60 -4.98 1.25
CA ASN A 59 13.80 -5.92 2.33
C ASN A 59 14.92 -5.41 3.25
N LYS A 60 14.56 -5.13 4.51
CA LYS A 60 15.48 -4.52 5.47
C LYS A 60 16.57 -5.47 5.95
N SER A 61 16.30 -6.79 5.97
CA SER A 61 17.28 -7.76 6.48
C SER A 61 18.46 -7.96 5.53
N ASN A 62 18.23 -7.93 4.22
CA ASN A 62 19.27 -8.14 3.21
C ASN A 62 19.54 -6.92 2.32
N LYS A 63 18.81 -5.81 2.51
CA LYS A 63 18.94 -4.54 1.77
C LYS A 63 18.67 -4.67 0.26
N GLU A 64 17.89 -5.66 -0.14
CA GLU A 64 17.51 -5.87 -1.54
C GLU A 64 16.16 -5.24 -1.86
N ILE A 65 16.01 -4.84 -3.12
CA ILE A 65 14.73 -4.37 -3.68
C ILE A 65 14.15 -5.49 -4.55
N LEU A 66 12.92 -5.87 -4.25
CA LEU A 66 12.14 -6.82 -5.04
C LEU A 66 11.02 -6.09 -5.77
N SER A 67 10.89 -6.32 -7.08
CA SER A 67 9.70 -5.94 -7.83
C SER A 67 8.58 -6.94 -7.55
N LEU A 68 7.42 -6.46 -7.08
CA LEU A 68 6.27 -7.30 -6.77
C LEU A 68 5.24 -7.30 -7.90
N SER A 69 5.06 -6.15 -8.56
CA SER A 69 4.14 -5.99 -9.69
C SER A 69 4.41 -4.68 -10.42
N ASP A 70 4.04 -4.64 -11.69
CA ASP A 70 4.04 -3.46 -12.57
C ASP A 70 2.72 -2.66 -12.52
N VAL A 71 1.75 -3.05 -11.67
CA VAL A 71 0.46 -2.36 -11.57
C VAL A 71 0.60 -0.96 -10.96
N VAL A 72 -0.21 -0.03 -11.46
CA VAL A 72 -0.38 1.29 -10.85
C VAL A 72 -1.03 1.13 -9.48
N VAL A 73 -0.47 1.78 -8.47
CA VAL A 73 -0.98 1.77 -7.10
C VAL A 73 -1.61 3.12 -6.76
N ASN A 74 -2.90 3.12 -6.44
CA ASN A 74 -3.66 4.32 -6.08
C ASN A 74 -3.63 4.61 -4.58
N GLY A 75 -3.54 3.56 -3.76
CA GLY A 75 -3.52 3.67 -2.30
C GLY A 75 -2.86 2.45 -1.66
N MET A 76 -2.34 2.63 -0.45
CA MET A 76 -1.81 1.55 0.39
C MET A 76 -2.25 1.75 1.84
N ASN A 77 -2.65 0.66 2.49
CA ASN A 77 -3.11 0.66 3.88
C ASN A 77 -2.84 -0.71 4.54
N SER A 78 -3.03 -0.77 5.86
CA SER A 78 -3.00 -2.02 6.60
C SER A 78 -4.31 -2.28 7.34
N ASP A 79 -4.65 -3.54 7.57
CA ASP A 79 -5.72 -3.91 8.51
C ASP A 79 -5.26 -3.79 9.97
N ALA A 80 -6.17 -4.06 10.91
CA ALA A 80 -5.89 -4.06 12.35
C ALA A 80 -4.88 -5.14 12.79
N ASN A 81 -4.57 -6.12 11.93
CA ASN A 81 -3.57 -7.16 12.18
C ASN A 81 -2.23 -6.86 11.49
N GLY A 82 -2.09 -5.71 10.85
CA GLY A 82 -0.87 -5.30 10.15
C GLY A 82 -0.70 -5.92 8.76
N LYS A 83 -1.68 -6.64 8.23
CA LYS A 83 -1.62 -7.13 6.84
C LYS A 83 -1.70 -5.95 5.89
N LEU A 84 -0.89 -5.97 4.83
CA LEU A 84 -0.82 -4.89 3.86
C LEU A 84 -1.75 -5.11 2.68
N TYR A 85 -2.37 -4.01 2.26
CA TYR A 85 -3.29 -3.95 1.14
C TYR A 85 -2.94 -2.76 0.26
N PHE A 86 -3.32 -2.87 -1.02
CA PHE A 86 -3.24 -1.76 -1.94
C PHE A 86 -4.42 -1.76 -2.90
N THR A 87 -4.73 -0.58 -3.42
CA THR A 87 -5.71 -0.39 -4.48
C THR A 87 -5.01 -0.07 -5.79
N SER A 88 -5.58 -0.55 -6.89
CA SER A 88 -5.21 -0.18 -8.25
C SER A 88 -6.48 0.27 -9.00
N PRO A 89 -6.36 0.85 -10.20
CA PRO A 89 -7.52 1.15 -11.03
C PRO A 89 -8.42 -0.06 -11.35
N ASN A 90 -7.93 -1.29 -11.17
CA ASN A 90 -8.69 -2.51 -11.50
C ASN A 90 -8.98 -3.40 -10.28
N GLY A 91 -8.77 -2.93 -9.05
CA GLY A 91 -9.27 -3.64 -7.89
C GLY A 91 -8.50 -3.41 -6.60
N ILE A 92 -8.71 -4.35 -5.69
CA ILE A 92 -8.18 -4.32 -4.32
C ILE A 92 -7.38 -5.60 -4.09
N PHE A 93 -6.19 -5.45 -3.52
CA PHE A 93 -5.21 -6.51 -3.42
C PHE A 93 -4.64 -6.60 -2.00
N ARG A 94 -4.25 -7.80 -1.62
CA ARG A 94 -3.46 -8.08 -0.42
C ARG A 94 -2.04 -8.43 -0.83
N ILE A 95 -1.07 -7.93 -0.08
CA ILE A 95 0.32 -8.35 -0.19
C ILE A 95 0.55 -9.52 0.77
N ASN A 96 1.01 -10.66 0.24
CA ASN A 96 1.51 -11.76 1.04
C ASN A 96 3.01 -11.55 1.30
N ASP A 97 3.33 -10.99 2.46
CA ASP A 97 4.67 -10.63 2.89
C ASP A 97 5.63 -11.83 3.01
N LYS A 98 5.11 -13.00 3.38
CA LYS A 98 5.88 -14.24 3.53
C LYS A 98 6.29 -14.85 2.19
N LEU A 99 5.39 -14.82 1.21
CA LEU A 99 5.62 -15.39 -0.12
C LEU A 99 6.13 -14.37 -1.14
N ASN A 100 6.10 -13.08 -0.78
CA ASN A 100 6.30 -11.96 -1.70
C ASN A 100 5.40 -12.04 -2.95
N THR A 101 4.13 -12.42 -2.73
CA THR A 101 3.11 -12.49 -3.77
C THR A 101 2.01 -11.48 -3.52
N ILE A 102 1.18 -11.25 -4.54
CA ILE A 102 0.02 -10.38 -4.47
C ILE A 102 -1.23 -11.21 -4.75
N ASP A 103 -2.21 -11.11 -3.87
CA ASP A 103 -3.50 -11.76 -4.00
C ASP A 103 -4.54 -10.70 -4.36
N ARG A 104 -5.21 -10.86 -5.51
CA ARG A 104 -6.39 -10.03 -5.83
C ARG A 104 -7.56 -10.47 -4.96
N LEU A 105 -8.16 -9.52 -4.24
CA LEU A 105 -9.32 -9.77 -3.39
C LEU A 105 -10.61 -9.38 -4.08
N VAL A 106 -10.61 -8.25 -4.77
CA VAL A 106 -11.79 -7.69 -5.44
C VAL A 106 -11.39 -7.25 -6.84
N THR A 107 -12.23 -7.59 -7.82
CA THR A 107 -12.17 -7.03 -9.17
C THR A 107 -13.21 -5.92 -9.24
N LEU A 108 -12.73 -4.69 -9.38
CA LEU A 108 -13.57 -3.48 -9.42
C LEU A 108 -12.83 -2.41 -10.20
N GLU A 109 -13.54 -1.66 -11.03
CA GLU A 109 -12.94 -0.58 -11.82
C GLU A 109 -12.86 0.72 -11.01
N ASN A 110 -11.91 1.58 -11.37
CA ASN A 110 -11.73 2.94 -10.86
C ASN A 110 -11.64 3.05 -9.34
N VAL A 111 -11.00 2.07 -8.68
CA VAL A 111 -10.79 2.09 -7.22
C VAL A 111 -9.69 3.07 -6.84
N TYR A 112 -10.03 4.05 -6.00
CA TYR A 112 -9.08 5.05 -5.52
C TYR A 112 -8.50 4.69 -4.15
N ALA A 113 -9.33 4.21 -3.22
CA ALA A 113 -8.92 3.89 -1.87
C ALA A 113 -9.73 2.73 -1.28
N ALA A 114 -9.18 2.05 -0.30
CA ALA A 114 -9.88 1.01 0.45
C ALA A 114 -9.49 1.03 1.94
N ALA A 115 -10.42 0.62 2.78
CA ALA A 115 -10.20 0.30 4.18
C ALA A 115 -10.70 -1.12 4.43
N ILE A 116 -9.93 -1.88 5.22
CA ILE A 116 -10.22 -3.28 5.53
C ILE A 116 -10.60 -3.36 7.00
N GLU A 117 -11.81 -3.83 7.25
CA GLU A 117 -12.35 -4.00 8.59
C GLU A 117 -11.82 -5.27 9.25
N LYS A 118 -11.96 -5.36 10.58
CA LYS A 118 -11.43 -6.48 11.38
C LYS A 118 -12.05 -7.83 11.00
N ASP A 119 -13.31 -7.83 10.56
CA ASP A 119 -14.05 -9.00 10.11
C ASP A 119 -13.76 -9.37 8.63
N GLY A 120 -12.97 -8.55 7.93
CA GLY A 120 -12.59 -8.75 6.54
C GLY A 120 -13.48 -8.04 5.53
N ASN A 121 -14.49 -7.26 5.95
CA ASN A 121 -15.25 -6.42 5.04
C ASN A 121 -14.35 -5.33 4.45
N ILE A 122 -14.68 -4.92 3.23
CA ILE A 122 -13.91 -3.93 2.49
C ILE A 122 -14.81 -2.75 2.14
N LEU A 123 -14.51 -1.60 2.74
CA LEU A 123 -15.01 -0.30 2.32
C LEU A 123 -14.09 0.23 1.22
N CYS A 124 -14.62 0.62 0.07
CA CYS A 124 -13.82 1.22 -0.99
C CYS A 124 -14.44 2.51 -1.53
N GLY A 125 -13.57 3.40 -2.02
CA GLY A 125 -13.96 4.59 -2.77
C GLY A 125 -13.63 4.38 -4.25
N THR A 126 -14.64 4.58 -5.10
CA THR A 126 -14.56 4.56 -6.56
C THR A 126 -14.97 5.91 -7.13
N ASP A 127 -15.03 6.00 -8.46
CA ASP A 127 -15.64 7.12 -9.20
C ASP A 127 -17.16 7.22 -9.02
N GLU A 128 -17.83 6.11 -8.73
CA GLU A 128 -19.28 6.05 -8.44
C GLU A 128 -19.63 6.36 -6.97
N GLY A 129 -18.62 6.56 -6.11
CA GLY A 129 -18.82 6.91 -4.69
C GLY A 129 -18.17 5.90 -3.75
N ILE A 130 -18.84 5.63 -2.62
CA ILE A 130 -18.32 4.72 -1.58
C ILE A 130 -19.14 3.44 -1.57
N ASP A 131 -18.49 2.30 -1.78
CA ASP A 131 -19.08 0.97 -1.58
C ASP A 131 -18.67 0.44 -0.20
N PRO A 132 -19.61 0.27 0.76
CA PRO A 132 -19.31 -0.23 2.09
C PRO A 132 -18.92 -1.70 2.15
N LYS A 133 -19.17 -2.49 1.09
CA LYS A 133 -18.99 -3.95 1.10
C LYS A 133 -18.58 -4.50 -0.25
N ALA A 134 -17.47 -4.00 -0.77
CA ALA A 134 -16.97 -4.33 -2.11
C ALA A 134 -16.72 -5.83 -2.35
N ASN A 135 -16.47 -6.59 -1.28
CA ASN A 135 -16.26 -8.04 -1.35
C ASN A 135 -17.54 -8.90 -1.32
N GLU A 136 -18.73 -8.33 -1.05
CA GLU A 136 -19.99 -9.08 -1.09
C GLU A 136 -20.54 -9.24 -2.52
N LEU A 137 -20.16 -8.37 -3.45
CA LEU A 137 -20.56 -8.43 -4.87
C LEU A 137 -20.00 -9.66 -5.62
N LEU A 138 -19.04 -10.38 -5.03
CA LEU A 138 -18.40 -11.57 -5.60
C LEU A 138 -19.25 -12.85 -5.50
N ILE A 139 -20.37 -12.83 -4.77
CA ILE A 139 -21.23 -14.02 -4.54
C ILE A 139 -22.36 -14.12 -5.60
N LEU A 140 -22.49 -13.14 -6.50
CA LEU A 140 -23.60 -13.05 -7.47
C LEU A 140 -23.20 -13.26 -8.94
N GLN A 141 -22.01 -13.81 -9.22
CA GLN A 141 -21.58 -14.16 -10.59
C GLN A 141 -21.28 -15.65 -10.74
#